data_AF-A0A432XTM4-F1
#
_entry.id   AF-A0A432XTM4-F1
#
_cell.length_a   1.000
_cell.length_b   1.000
_cell.length_c   1.000
_cell.angle_alpha   90.00
_cell.angle_beta   90.00
_cell.angle_gamma   90.00
#
_symmetry.space_group_name_H-M   'P 1'
#
loop_
_entity.id
_entity.type
_entity.pdbx_description
1 polymer ?
#
loop_
_entity_poly.entity_id
_entity_poly.type
_entity_poly.pdbx_seq_one_letter_code
_entity_poly.pdbx_strand_id
1 'polypeptide(L)'
;MLIALMFRTLLAATQPGLTWHPCLLGQTLTANECTGEAQQWQWNQAKLAIGQLDAEANWRLPTVQELKRYLNSNEAPLPINGPVNSEWLLTSSVMRHGDELLVAAVHYESGKVEYLSVRDHGLVVLVHD
;
A
#
# COMPACT_ATOMS: atom_id res chain seq x y z
N MET A 1 10.48 -2.74 39.50
CA MET A 1 10.95 -1.73 38.54
C MET A 1 11.93 -2.40 37.60
N LEU A 2 11.49 -2.72 36.38
CA LEU A 2 12.33 -3.05 35.22
C LEU A 2 11.39 -3.10 34.03
N ILE A 3 11.24 -1.96 33.35
CA ILE A 3 10.51 -1.83 32.10
C ILE A 3 11.39 -2.49 31.04
N ALA A 4 11.01 -3.67 30.60
CA ALA A 4 11.57 -4.27 29.40
C ALA A 4 11.09 -3.43 28.21
N LEU A 5 11.91 -2.47 27.80
CA LEU A 5 11.81 -1.79 26.52
C LEU A 5 11.99 -2.84 25.42
N MET A 6 10.89 -3.46 25.03
CA MET A 6 10.77 -4.12 23.72
C MET A 6 10.94 -3.03 22.67
N PHE A 7 12.18 -2.75 22.29
CA PHE A 7 12.50 -2.07 21.04
C PHE A 7 12.04 -3.01 19.92
N ARG A 8 10.76 -2.96 19.55
CA ARG A 8 10.32 -3.42 18.25
C ARG A 8 10.85 -2.41 17.25
N THR A 9 12.09 -2.61 16.80
CA THR A 9 12.53 -2.10 15.51
C THR A 9 11.45 -2.50 14.50
N LEU A 10 10.75 -1.51 13.94
CA LEU A 10 10.12 -1.66 12.64
C LEU A 10 11.25 -2.05 11.69
N LEU A 11 11.46 -3.34 11.47
CA LEU A 11 12.12 -3.77 10.26
C LEU A 11 11.14 -3.44 9.14
N ALA A 12 11.39 -2.35 8.42
CA ALA A 12 10.83 -2.14 7.11
C ALA A 12 11.04 -3.43 6.31
N ALA A 13 9.96 -3.99 5.74
CA ALA A 13 9.99 -5.25 5.00
C ALA A 13 11.19 -5.28 4.04
N THR A 14 12.16 -6.17 4.27
CA THR A 14 13.44 -6.09 3.55
C THR A 14 13.34 -6.76 2.17
N GLN A 15 12.75 -6.05 1.21
CA GLN A 15 13.25 -6.10 -0.16
C GLN A 15 14.47 -5.16 -0.21
N PRO A 16 15.67 -5.61 -0.65
CA PRO A 16 16.83 -4.72 -0.69
C PRO A 16 16.53 -3.47 -1.52
N GLY A 17 16.67 -2.29 -0.92
CA GLY A 17 16.45 -1.00 -1.60
C GLY A 17 14.98 -0.61 -1.81
N LEU A 18 14.04 -1.18 -1.06
CA LEU A 18 12.65 -0.71 -1.04
C LEU A 18 12.18 -0.50 0.39
N THR A 19 11.67 0.69 0.65
CA THR A 19 11.03 1.06 1.92
C THR A 19 9.53 1.16 1.71
N TRP A 20 8.77 0.48 2.56
CA TRP A 20 7.32 0.49 2.54
C TRP A 20 6.80 1.55 3.52
N HIS A 21 5.79 2.31 3.10
CA HIS A 21 5.12 3.23 4.00
C HIS A 21 4.38 2.43 5.07
N PRO A 22 4.48 2.81 6.35
CA PRO A 22 3.95 2.00 7.44
C PRO A 22 2.43 1.98 7.49
N CYS A 23 1.74 2.90 6.81
CA CYS A 23 0.28 3.01 6.79
C CYS A 23 -0.31 3.05 5.39
N LEU A 24 -1.58 2.68 5.27
CA LEU A 24 -2.35 2.90 4.04
C LEU A 24 -2.51 4.40 3.76
N LEU A 25 -2.61 4.76 2.49
CA LEU A 25 -2.86 6.14 2.08
C LEU A 25 -4.17 6.65 2.68
N GLY A 26 -4.10 7.77 3.41
CA GLY A 26 -5.22 8.37 4.14
C GLY A 26 -5.21 8.08 5.64
N GLN A 27 -4.39 7.14 6.11
CA GLN A 27 -4.15 6.92 7.54
C GLN A 27 -2.93 7.71 8.04
N THR A 28 -2.91 7.99 9.34
CA THR A 28 -1.83 8.72 10.00
C THR A 28 -1.05 7.77 10.91
N LEU A 29 0.28 7.76 10.80
CA LEU A 29 1.15 7.07 11.73
C LEU A 29 1.23 7.87 13.04
N THR A 30 0.64 7.34 14.12
CA THR A 30 0.68 7.93 15.45
C THR A 30 1.21 6.91 16.43
N ALA A 31 2.29 7.22 17.15
CA ALA A 31 2.88 6.33 18.17
C ALA A 31 3.18 4.90 17.67
N ASN A 32 3.69 4.76 16.45
CA ASN A 32 3.97 3.48 15.74
C ASN A 32 2.73 2.66 15.35
N GLU A 33 1.54 3.26 15.39
CA GLU A 33 0.30 2.63 14.94
C GLU A 33 -0.36 3.48 13.86
N CYS A 34 -0.96 2.81 12.87
CA CYS A 34 -1.77 3.48 11.88
C CYS A 34 -3.15 3.78 12.47
N THR A 35 -3.49 5.06 12.49
CA THR A 35 -4.73 5.59 13.06
C THR A 35 -5.59 6.24 11.98
N GLY A 36 -6.89 6.28 12.22
CA GLY A 36 -7.89 6.72 11.23
C GLY A 36 -8.38 5.59 10.33
N GLU A 37 -9.36 5.91 9.47
CA GLU A 37 -9.96 4.94 8.55
C GLU A 37 -9.11 4.81 7.29
N ALA A 38 -8.94 3.57 6.84
CA ALA A 38 -8.32 3.30 5.54
C ALA A 38 -9.22 3.83 4.43
N GLN A 39 -8.73 4.84 3.70
CA GLN A 39 -9.46 5.41 2.58
C GLN A 39 -9.32 4.52 1.35
N GLN A 40 -10.40 4.46 0.55
CA GLN A 40 -10.35 3.83 -0.75
C GLN A 40 -10.18 4.88 -1.82
N TRP A 41 -9.41 4.54 -2.84
CA TRP A 41 -9.01 5.47 -3.87
C TRP A 41 -9.35 4.91 -5.24
N GLN A 42 -9.84 5.76 -6.12
CA GLN A 42 -9.69 5.50 -7.56
C GLN A 42 -8.24 5.70 -7.94
N TRP A 43 -7.75 4.97 -8.93
CA TRP A 43 -6.33 4.98 -9.27
C TRP A 43 -5.79 6.38 -9.59
N ASN A 44 -6.55 7.18 -10.35
CA ASN A 44 -6.16 8.56 -10.67
C ASN A 44 -6.13 9.46 -9.42
N GLN A 45 -7.07 9.28 -8.50
CA GLN A 45 -7.12 10.04 -7.25
C GLN A 45 -5.94 9.68 -6.35
N ALA A 46 -5.61 8.39 -6.24
CA ALA A 46 -4.43 7.91 -5.52
C ALA A 46 -3.16 8.57 -6.08
N LYS A 47 -2.98 8.55 -7.40
CA LYS A 47 -1.82 9.17 -8.06
C LYS A 47 -1.70 10.66 -7.77
N LEU A 48 -2.81 11.39 -7.77
CA LEU A 48 -2.82 12.82 -7.42
C LEU A 48 -2.48 13.05 -5.94
N ALA A 49 -3.09 12.29 -5.03
CA ALA A 49 -2.83 12.40 -3.61
C ALA A 49 -1.38 12.06 -3.25
N ILE A 50 -0.82 11.01 -3.87
CA ILE A 50 0.60 10.64 -3.72
C ILE A 50 1.51 11.79 -4.15
N GLY A 51 1.20 12.46 -5.25
CA GLY A 51 1.97 13.61 -5.72
C GLY A 51 1.91 14.85 -4.81
N GLN A 52 1.03 14.85 -3.81
CA GLN A 52 0.94 15.90 -2.77
C GLN A 52 1.62 15.50 -1.46
N LEU A 53 2.07 14.25 -1.33
CA LEU A 53 2.89 13.83 -0.21
C LEU A 53 4.28 14.46 -0.30
N ASP A 54 5.06 14.32 0.78
CA ASP A 54 6.44 14.81 0.85
C ASP A 54 7.22 14.42 -0.41
N ALA A 55 7.54 15.44 -1.21
CA ALA A 55 8.17 15.27 -2.52
C ALA A 55 9.61 14.73 -2.38
N GLU A 56 10.24 14.89 -1.22
CA GLU A 56 11.60 14.39 -0.97
C GLU A 56 11.62 12.86 -0.81
N ALA A 57 10.49 12.23 -0.47
CA ALA A 57 10.40 10.80 -0.19
C ALA A 57 10.01 9.95 -1.40
N ASN A 58 9.75 10.54 -2.57
CA ASN A 58 9.47 9.84 -3.85
C ASN A 58 8.45 8.69 -3.76
N TRP A 59 7.43 8.84 -2.90
CA TRP A 59 6.41 7.81 -2.71
C TRP A 59 5.69 7.46 -4.01
N ARG A 60 5.47 6.16 -4.21
CA ARG A 60 4.75 5.64 -5.38
C ARG A 60 3.91 4.42 -5.06
N LEU A 61 2.97 4.12 -5.96
CA LEU A 61 2.32 2.81 -5.99
C LEU A 61 3.36 1.71 -6.30
N PRO A 62 3.28 0.55 -5.63
CA PRO A 62 4.14 -0.59 -5.95
C PRO A 62 3.77 -1.18 -7.31
N THR A 63 4.70 -1.92 -7.90
CA THR A 63 4.41 -2.84 -9.00
C THR A 63 3.70 -4.09 -8.47
N VAL A 64 3.07 -4.85 -9.37
CA VAL A 64 2.48 -6.16 -9.01
C VAL A 64 3.52 -7.09 -8.39
N GLN A 65 4.77 -7.09 -8.88
CA GLN A 65 5.80 -7.98 -8.38
C GLN A 65 6.31 -7.59 -6.99
N GLU A 66 6.53 -6.31 -6.73
CA GLU A 66 6.88 -5.79 -5.40
C GLU A 66 5.80 -6.15 -4.39
N LEU A 67 4.54 -5.89 -4.74
CA LEU A 67 3.41 -6.14 -3.85
C LEU A 67 3.24 -7.63 -3.55
N LYS A 68 3.31 -8.51 -4.56
CA LYS A 68 3.26 -9.96 -4.34
C LYS A 68 4.41 -10.45 -3.45
N ARG A 69 5.61 -9.90 -3.59
CA ARG A 69 6.75 -10.26 -2.73
C ARG A 69 6.51 -9.81 -1.29
N TYR A 70 6.00 -8.59 -1.10
CA TYR A 70 5.64 -8.07 0.21
C TYR A 70 4.60 -8.94 0.91
N LEU A 71 3.49 -9.28 0.23
CA LEU A 71 2.42 -10.12 0.79
C LEU A 71 2.89 -11.54 1.14
N ASN A 72 3.86 -12.07 0.40
CA ASN A 72 4.46 -13.38 0.67
C ASN A 72 5.59 -13.35 1.71
N SER A 73 6.01 -12.15 2.15
CA SER A 73 7.03 -12.03 3.18
C SER A 73 6.38 -12.21 4.55
N ASN A 74 6.98 -13.05 5.40
CA ASN A 74 6.54 -13.21 6.79
C ASN A 74 6.92 -12.01 7.68
N GLU A 75 7.42 -10.92 7.09
CA GLU A 75 8.15 -9.85 7.78
C GLU A 75 7.31 -8.61 8.06
N ALA A 76 6.25 -8.35 7.28
CA ALA A 76 5.40 -7.19 7.50
C ALA A 76 3.92 -7.50 7.18
N PRO A 77 3.05 -7.66 8.19
CA PRO A 77 1.62 -7.63 7.93
C PRO A 77 1.27 -6.30 7.27
N LEU A 78 0.34 -6.31 6.31
CA LEU A 78 -0.19 -5.06 5.78
C LEU A 78 -0.75 -4.22 6.92
N PRO A 79 -0.61 -2.89 6.87
CA PRO A 79 -1.19 -2.00 7.87
C PRO A 79 -2.71 -1.84 7.68
N ILE A 80 -3.42 -2.96 7.49
CA ILE A 80 -4.88 -3.01 7.49
C ILE A 80 -5.31 -3.07 8.97
N ASN A 81 -5.23 -1.92 9.63
CA ASN A 81 -5.79 -1.73 10.96
C ASN A 81 -7.12 -1.00 10.81
N GLY A 82 -8.23 -1.67 11.12
CA GLY A 82 -9.58 -1.12 11.04
C GLY A 82 -10.45 -1.72 9.92
N PRO A 83 -11.74 -1.34 9.85
CA PRO A 83 -12.64 -1.83 8.82
C PRO A 83 -12.17 -1.38 7.43
N VAL A 84 -11.90 -2.35 6.56
CA VAL A 84 -11.66 -2.11 5.13
C VAL A 84 -12.84 -2.66 4.34
N ASN A 85 -13.39 -1.84 3.44
CA ASN A 85 -14.49 -2.24 2.56
C ASN A 85 -14.00 -2.59 1.14
N SER A 86 -12.71 -2.89 0.97
CA SER A 86 -12.11 -3.30 -0.31
C SER A 86 -11.04 -4.35 -0.05
N GLU A 87 -11.02 -5.36 -0.92
CA GLU A 87 -10.09 -6.49 -0.87
C GLU A 87 -8.85 -6.28 -1.75
N TRP A 88 -8.83 -5.17 -2.50
CA TRP A 88 -7.89 -4.94 -3.59
C TRP A 88 -6.89 -3.84 -3.27
N LEU A 89 -5.61 -4.16 -3.39
CA LEU A 89 -4.51 -3.20 -3.33
C LEU A 89 -4.15 -2.74 -4.74
N LEU A 90 -4.22 -1.43 -4.98
CA LEU A 90 -3.87 -0.84 -6.27
C LEU A 90 -2.37 -0.90 -6.55
N THR A 91 -2.01 -1.05 -7.82
CA THR A 91 -0.60 -1.03 -8.26
C THR A 91 -0.35 0.07 -9.30
N SER A 92 0.91 0.31 -9.61
CA SER A 92 1.33 1.20 -10.70
C SER A 92 1.07 0.64 -12.09
N SER A 93 0.71 -0.64 -12.22
CA SER A 93 0.55 -1.32 -13.51
C SER A 93 -0.81 -1.01 -14.13
N VAL A 94 -0.78 -0.42 -15.32
CA VAL A 94 -1.97 -0.05 -16.09
C VAL A 94 -1.91 -0.74 -17.46
N MET A 95 -3.05 -1.23 -17.92
CA MET A 95 -3.24 -1.81 -19.24
C MET A 95 -4.32 -1.04 -19.98
N ARG A 96 -4.14 -0.84 -21.28
CA ARG A 96 -5.21 -0.33 -22.16
C ARG A 96 -5.96 -1.51 -22.76
N HIS A 97 -7.28 -1.51 -22.62
CA HIS A 97 -8.18 -2.48 -23.25
C HIS A 97 -9.22 -1.71 -24.07
N GLY A 98 -8.96 -1.56 -25.38
CA GLY A 98 -9.72 -0.66 -26.24
C GLY A 98 -9.60 0.79 -25.76
N ASP A 99 -10.75 1.41 -25.48
CA ASP A 99 -10.84 2.79 -24.97
C ASP A 99 -10.80 2.86 -23.44
N GLU A 100 -10.76 1.71 -22.74
CA GLU A 100 -10.69 1.66 -21.28
C GLU A 100 -9.25 1.51 -20.79
N LEU A 101 -8.95 2.15 -19.68
CA LEU A 101 -7.75 1.89 -18.87
C LEU A 101 -8.14 1.01 -17.70
N LEU A 102 -7.42 -0.10 -17.57
CA LEU A 102 -7.55 -1.04 -16.47
C LEU A 102 -6.29 -1.01 -15.61
N VAL A 103 -6.45 -1.23 -14.33
CA VAL A 103 -5.37 -1.21 -13.33
C VAL A 103 -5.23 -2.61 -12.78
N ALA A 104 -4.00 -3.13 -12.77
CA ALA A 104 -3.75 -4.37 -12.06
C ALA A 104 -3.85 -4.10 -10.55
N ALA A 105 -4.69 -4.86 -9.86
CA ALA A 105 -4.83 -4.84 -8.42
C ALA A 105 -4.55 -6.23 -7.84
N VAL A 106 -4.05 -6.27 -6.61
CA VAL A 106 -3.70 -7.51 -5.93
C VAL A 106 -4.61 -7.70 -4.73
N HIS A 107 -5.27 -8.85 -4.63
CA HIS A 107 -6.07 -9.22 -3.48
C HIS A 107 -5.16 -9.39 -2.27
N TYR A 108 -5.44 -8.70 -1.17
CA TYR A 108 -4.49 -8.60 -0.06
C TYR A 108 -4.25 -9.92 0.70
N GLU A 109 -5.26 -10.79 0.80
CA GLU A 109 -5.10 -12.12 1.44
C GLU A 109 -4.56 -13.19 0.49
N SER A 110 -5.17 -13.34 -0.69
CA SER A 110 -4.85 -14.44 -1.62
C SER A 110 -3.67 -14.15 -2.55
N GLY A 111 -3.25 -12.90 -2.69
CA GLY A 111 -2.23 -12.49 -3.67
C GLY A 111 -2.69 -12.63 -5.13
N LYS A 112 -3.98 -12.91 -5.38
CA LYS A 112 -4.57 -12.97 -6.71
C LYS A 112 -4.48 -11.61 -7.40
N VAL A 113 -4.20 -11.60 -8.70
CA VAL A 113 -4.14 -10.37 -9.50
C VAL A 113 -5.41 -10.28 -10.36
N GLU A 114 -6.06 -9.12 -10.35
CA GLU A 114 -7.17 -8.79 -11.23
C GLU A 114 -6.94 -7.43 -11.91
N TYR A 115 -7.69 -7.18 -12.98
CA TYR A 115 -7.69 -5.90 -13.68
C TYR A 115 -9.00 -5.16 -13.39
N LEU A 116 -8.91 -4.07 -12.66
CA LEU A 116 -10.04 -3.24 -12.26
C LEU A 116 -10.17 -2.03 -13.18
N SER A 117 -11.37 -1.46 -13.30
CA SER A 117 -11.53 -0.18 -13.97
C SER A 117 -10.78 0.90 -13.17
N VAL A 118 -10.22 1.91 -13.84
CA VAL A 118 -9.61 3.08 -13.15
C VAL A 118 -10.57 3.82 -12.23
N ARG A 119 -11.88 3.59 -12.36
CA ARG A 119 -12.97 4.15 -11.54
C ARG A 119 -13.31 3.29 -10.33
N ASP A 120 -12.84 2.04 -10.28
CA ASP A 120 -13.05 1.17 -9.13
C ASP A 120 -12.14 1.61 -7.98
N HIS A 121 -12.59 1.31 -6.77
CA HIS A 121 -11.92 1.74 -5.55
C HIS A 121 -11.07 0.62 -4.96
N GLY A 122 -9.83 0.94 -4.62
CA GLY A 122 -8.91 0.03 -3.95
C GLY A 122 -8.18 0.72 -2.81
N LEU A 123 -7.58 -0.11 -1.96
CA LEU A 123 -6.64 0.31 -0.94
C LEU A 123 -5.29 0.66 -1.59
N VAL A 124 -4.54 1.55 -0.95
CA VAL A 124 -3.27 2.03 -1.46
C VAL A 124 -2.19 1.88 -0.38
N VAL A 125 -1.19 1.08 -0.71
CA VAL A 125 0.11 1.04 -0.02
C VAL A 125 1.14 1.81 -0.85
N LEU A 126 2.16 2.33 -0.19
CA LEU A 126 3.19 3.12 -0.85
C LEU A 126 4.57 2.49 -0.63
N VAL A 127 5.42 2.67 -1.64
CA VAL A 127 6.83 2.29 -1.59
C VAL A 127 7.70 3.45 -2.07
N HIS A 128 8.94 3.47 -1.62
CA HIS A 128 10.02 4.26 -2.21
C HIS A 128 11.32 3.46 -2.20
N ASP A 129 12.25 3.85 -3.06
CA ASP A 129 13.62 3.34 -3.16
C ASP A 129 14.63 4.20 -2.36
#